data_AF-A0A6I9VY72-F1
#
_entry.id   AF-A0A6I9VY72-F1
#
_cell.length_a   1.000
_cell.length_b   1.000
_cell.length_c   1.000
_cell.angle_alpha   90.00
_cell.angle_beta   90.00
_cell.angle_gamma   90.00
#
_symmetry.space_group_name_H-M   'P 1'
#
loop_
_entity.id
_entity.type
_entity.pdbx_description
1 polymer ?
#
loop_
_entity_poly.entity_id
_entity_poly.type
_entity_poly.pdbx_seq_one_letter_code
_entity_poly.pdbx_strand_id
1 'polypeptide(L)'
;MEMQYIEKLNALNYKYWTIMTRAYLEMEDLMDTIDRKDPASNTMAKERRARFILLCLIEPSFVRELPDNVRTAREIWAHFAFRYRRRRSASCSHTP
;
A
#
# COMPACT_ATOMS: atom_id res chain seq x y z
N MET A 1 1.76 17.34 11.61
CA MET A 1 1.20 17.57 10.25
C MET A 1 1.07 16.27 9.46
N GLU A 2 1.95 15.28 9.63
CA GLU A 2 1.87 13.94 8.99
C GLU A 2 0.55 13.18 9.28
N MET A 3 0.02 13.27 10.50
CA MET A 3 -1.18 12.51 10.92
C MET A 3 -2.46 12.87 10.12
N GLN A 4 -2.59 14.13 9.68
CA GLN A 4 -3.74 14.57 8.88
C GLN A 4 -3.74 13.99 7.45
N TYR A 5 -2.58 13.61 6.91
CA TYR A 5 -2.51 12.96 5.59
C TYR A 5 -2.96 11.50 5.67
N ILE A 6 -2.59 10.78 6.74
CA ILE A 6 -2.94 9.38 6.95
C ILE A 6 -4.46 9.22 7.17
N GLU A 7 -5.08 10.10 7.95
CA GLU A 7 -6.55 10.09 8.16
C GLU A 7 -7.33 10.32 6.86
N LYS A 8 -6.84 11.20 5.97
CA LYS A 8 -7.43 11.42 4.64
C LYS A 8 -7.29 10.20 3.73
N LEU A 9 -6.19 9.46 3.84
CA LEU A 9 -5.96 8.24 3.06
C LEU A 9 -6.83 7.07 3.54
N ASN A 10 -7.16 7.01 4.83
CA ASN A 10 -8.08 6.01 5.39
C ASN A 10 -9.53 6.18 4.88
N ALA A 11 -9.93 7.41 4.54
CA ALA A 11 -11.24 7.74 3.97
C ALA A 11 -11.36 7.46 2.46
N LEU A 12 -10.26 7.13 1.78
CA LEU A 12 -10.23 6.99 0.33
C LEU A 12 -10.59 5.56 -0.08
N ASN A 13 -11.86 5.42 -0.47
CA ASN A 13 -12.41 4.43 -1.38
C ASN A 13 -11.34 3.48 -1.99
N TYR A 14 -11.37 2.21 -1.58
CA TYR A 14 -10.41 1.15 -1.92
C TYR A 14 -10.00 1.05 -3.39
N LYS A 15 -10.83 1.59 -4.30
CA LYS A 15 -10.56 1.71 -5.74
C LYS A 15 -9.29 2.52 -6.06
N TYR A 16 -8.92 3.47 -5.20
CA TYR A 16 -7.80 4.39 -5.41
C TYR A 16 -6.60 4.12 -4.51
N TRP A 17 -6.68 3.13 -3.61
CA TRP A 17 -5.62 2.80 -2.66
C TRP A 17 -4.27 2.66 -3.35
N THR A 18 -4.16 1.83 -4.39
CA THR A 18 -2.90 1.64 -5.12
C THR A 18 -2.35 2.92 -5.72
N ILE A 19 -3.19 3.82 -6.21
CA ILE A 19 -2.74 5.08 -6.83
C ILE A 19 -2.26 6.05 -5.75
N MET A 20 -3.06 6.24 -4.70
CA MET A 20 -2.79 7.20 -3.63
C MET A 20 -1.60 6.76 -2.77
N THR A 21 -1.54 5.48 -2.41
CA THR A 21 -0.41 4.91 -1.66
C THR A 21 0.87 4.98 -2.49
N ARG A 22 0.82 4.73 -3.80
CA ARG A 22 1.99 4.91 -4.68
C ARG A 22 2.48 6.36 -4.66
N ALA A 23 1.59 7.32 -4.91
CA ALA A 23 1.93 8.73 -4.93
C ALA A 23 2.54 9.20 -3.60
N TYR A 24 1.98 8.73 -2.46
CA TYR A 24 2.53 9.05 -1.15
C TYR A 24 3.93 8.45 -0.93
N LEU A 25 4.14 7.19 -1.31
CA LEU A 25 5.46 6.55 -1.21
C LEU A 25 6.50 7.17 -2.16
N GLU A 26 6.09 7.65 -3.33
CA GLU A 26 6.95 8.42 -4.24
C GLU A 26 7.34 9.77 -3.64
N MET A 27 6.39 10.49 -3.02
CA MET A 27 6.65 11.75 -2.32
C MET A 27 7.63 11.59 -1.13
N GLU A 28 7.55 10.46 -0.43
CA GLU A 28 8.39 10.16 0.74
C GLU A 28 9.72 9.47 0.38
N ASP A 29 10.03 9.29 -0.91
CA ASP A 29 11.23 8.56 -1.38
C ASP A 29 11.34 7.12 -0.82
N LEU A 30 10.18 6.46 -0.73
CA LEU A 30 10.01 5.10 -0.22
C LEU A 30 9.61 4.10 -1.30
N MET A 31 9.23 4.54 -2.50
CA MET A 31 8.77 3.64 -3.57
C MET A 31 9.85 2.63 -3.99
N ASP A 32 11.13 3.02 -3.93
CA ASP A 32 12.24 2.13 -4.24
C ASP A 32 12.33 0.92 -3.30
N THR A 33 11.81 1.03 -2.08
CA THR A 33 11.72 -0.12 -1.15
C THR A 33 10.80 -1.23 -1.67
N ILE A 34 9.81 -0.86 -2.49
CA ILE A 34 8.86 -1.77 -3.12
C ILE A 34 9.39 -2.22 -4.49
N ASP A 35 9.81 -1.29 -5.33
CA ASP A 35 10.23 -1.56 -6.71
C ASP A 35 11.61 -2.27 -6.79
N ARG A 36 12.40 -2.25 -5.70
CA ARG A 36 13.77 -2.82 -5.61
C ARG A 36 14.70 -2.37 -6.74
N LYS A 37 14.54 -1.15 -7.24
CA LYS A 37 15.39 -0.62 -8.32
C LYS A 37 16.84 -0.47 -7.88
N ASP A 38 17.06 -0.06 -6.63
CA ASP A 38 18.39 0.03 -6.03
C ASP A 38 18.38 -0.59 -4.63
N PRO A 39 18.88 -1.83 -4.47
CA PRO A 39 18.98 -2.47 -3.16
C PRO A 39 19.89 -1.71 -2.17
N ALA A 40 20.86 -0.92 -2.65
CA ALA A 40 21.78 -0.19 -1.80
C ALA A 40 21.12 1.05 -1.17
N SER A 41 20.09 1.62 -1.82
CA SER A 41 19.33 2.75 -1.30
C SER A 41 18.28 2.34 -0.26
N ASN A 42 17.93 1.04 -0.19
CA ASN A 42 16.90 0.55 0.71
C ASN A 42 17.45 0.25 2.12
N THR A 43 17.50 1.28 2.95
CA THR A 43 17.90 1.14 4.35
C THR A 43 16.81 0.43 5.17
N MET A 44 17.22 -0.23 6.26
CA MET A 44 16.28 -0.80 7.24
C MET A 44 15.28 0.22 7.79
N ALA A 45 15.68 1.50 7.86
CA ALA A 45 14.79 2.58 8.30
C ALA A 45 13.69 2.86 7.26
N LYS A 46 14.05 2.97 5.98
CA LYS A 46 13.09 3.11 4.88
C LYS A 46 12.13 1.93 4.81
N GLU A 47 12.65 0.71 4.92
CA GLU A 47 11.84 -0.52 4.94
C GLU A 47 10.81 -0.51 6.07
N ARG A 48 11.22 -0.15 7.29
CA ARG A 48 10.30 -0.05 8.45
C ARG A 48 9.25 1.04 8.25
N ARG A 49 9.63 2.21 7.74
CA ARG A 49 8.72 3.34 7.48
C ARG A 49 7.68 2.98 6.42
N ALA A 50 8.11 2.41 5.30
CA ALA A 50 7.22 1.94 4.24
C ALA A 50 6.23 0.88 4.74
N ARG A 51 6.69 -0.10 5.51
CA ARG A 51 5.82 -1.10 6.14
C ARG A 51 4.76 -0.47 7.04
N PHE A 52 5.17 0.44 7.92
CA PHE A 52 4.24 1.11 8.82
C PHE A 52 3.16 1.88 8.06
N ILE A 53 3.57 2.70 7.07
CA ILE A 53 2.64 3.44 6.21
C ILE A 53 1.66 2.48 5.53
N LEU A 54 2.16 1.43 4.88
CA LEU A 54 1.29 0.47 4.19
C LEU A 54 0.23 -0.10 5.12
N LEU A 55 0.63 -0.55 6.32
CA LEU A 55 -0.29 -1.10 7.32
C LEU A 55 -1.30 -0.08 7.84
N CYS A 56 -0.91 1.18 8.03
CA CYS A 56 -1.82 2.25 8.44
C CYS A 56 -2.86 2.60 7.38
N LEU A 57 -2.55 2.35 6.11
CA LEU A 57 -3.44 2.65 4.99
C LEU A 57 -4.33 1.46 4.60
N ILE A 58 -4.15 0.30 5.24
CA ILE A 58 -5.00 -0.87 5.03
C ILE A 58 -6.02 -0.91 6.16
N GLU A 59 -7.26 -1.27 5.83
CA GLU A 59 -8.25 -1.45 6.88
C GLU A 59 -7.85 -2.56 7.87
N PRO A 60 -8.03 -2.35 9.18
CA PRO A 60 -7.63 -3.31 10.20
C PRO A 60 -8.20 -4.73 10.00
N SER A 61 -9.40 -4.84 9.40
CA SER A 61 -10.04 -6.11 9.05
C SER A 61 -9.21 -6.92 8.06
N PHE A 62 -8.57 -6.27 7.09
CA PHE A 62 -7.76 -6.91 6.06
C PHE A 62 -6.33 -7.19 6.51
N VAL A 63 -5.83 -6.52 7.56
CA VAL A 63 -4.54 -6.87 8.15
C VAL A 63 -4.53 -8.31 8.64
N ARG A 64 -5.68 -8.85 9.08
CA ARG A 64 -5.83 -10.26 9.47
C ARG A 64 -5.75 -11.24 8.31
N GLU A 65 -5.88 -10.77 7.07
CA GLU A 65 -5.73 -11.60 5.86
C GLU A 65 -4.26 -11.75 5.43
N LEU A 66 -3.33 -10.97 6.01
CA LEU A 66 -1.91 -11.09 5.72
C LEU A 66 -1.38 -12.46 6.20
N PRO A 67 -0.70 -13.22 5.34
CA PRO A 67 0.01 -14.43 5.76
C PRO A 67 1.10 -14.13 6.80
N ASP A 68 1.29 -15.03 7.77
CA ASP A 68 2.28 -14.89 8.85
C ASP A 68 3.73 -14.75 8.36
N ASN A 69 4.00 -15.17 7.12
CA ASN A 69 5.31 -15.08 6.49
C ASN A 69 5.56 -13.75 5.75
N VAL A 70 4.62 -12.81 5.72
CA VAL A 70 4.84 -11.48 5.13
C VAL A 70 5.70 -10.62 6.05
N ARG A 71 6.90 -10.25 5.59
CA ARG A 71 7.89 -9.53 6.41
C ARG A 71 8.42 -8.24 5.79
N THR A 72 8.16 -8.01 4.51
CA THR A 72 8.68 -6.85 3.76
C THR A 72 7.57 -5.92 3.26
N ALA A 73 7.89 -4.64 3.07
CA ALA A 73 6.97 -3.65 2.48
C ALA A 73 6.48 -4.11 1.10
N ARG A 74 7.38 -4.70 0.31
CA ARG A 74 7.05 -5.25 -1.00
C ARG A 74 6.00 -6.37 -0.94
N GLU A 75 6.13 -7.29 0.01
CA GLU A 75 5.16 -8.40 0.15
C GLU A 75 3.78 -7.88 0.56
N ILE A 76 3.72 -6.91 1.49
CA ILE A 76 2.48 -6.23 1.87
C ILE A 76 1.87 -5.55 0.64
N TRP A 77 2.66 -4.77 -0.11
CA TRP A 77 2.22 -4.13 -1.34
C TRP A 77 1.70 -5.13 -2.36
N ALA A 78 2.44 -6.21 -2.65
CA ALA A 78 2.05 -7.21 -3.63
C ALA A 78 0.74 -7.90 -3.26
N HIS A 79 0.56 -8.21 -1.97
CA HIS A 79 -0.65 -8.85 -1.46
C HIS A 79 -1.89 -7.98 -1.68
N PHE A 80 -1.80 -6.68 -1.38
CA PHE A 80 -2.94 -5.78 -1.44
C PHE A 80 -3.14 -5.10 -2.81
N ALA A 81 -2.08 -4.71 -3.50
CA ALA A 81 -2.18 -4.02 -4.79
C ALA A 81 -2.92 -4.87 -5.85
N PHE A 82 -2.75 -6.18 -5.82
CA PHE A 82 -3.50 -7.08 -6.71
C PHE A 82 -4.99 -7.17 -6.33
N ARG A 83 -5.30 -7.29 -5.03
CA ARG A 83 -6.66 -7.33 -4.49
C ARG A 83 -7.43 -6.05 -4.84
N TYR A 84 -6.77 -4.90 -4.75
CA TYR A 84 -7.33 -3.60 -5.11
C TYR A 84 -7.43 -3.36 -6.63
N ARG A 85 -6.59 -4.01 -7.46
CA ARG A 85 -6.75 -4.02 -8.92
C ARG A 85 -7.97 -4.83 -9.39
N ARG A 86 -8.25 -6.00 -8.81
CA ARG A 86 -9.32 -6.91 -9.29
C ARG A 86 -10.74 -6.42 -9.02
N ARG A 87 -11.00 -5.68 -7.93
CA ARG A 87 -12.32 -5.06 -7.72
C ARG A 87 -12.70 -4.07 -8.84
N ARG A 88 -11.72 -3.53 -9.56
CA ARG A 88 -11.95 -2.67 -10.74
C ARG A 88 -12.65 -3.41 -11.90
N SER A 89 -12.53 -4.74 -11.98
CA SER A 89 -13.13 -5.54 -13.05
C SER A 89 -14.52 -6.06 -12.71
N ALA A 90 -14.82 -6.32 -11.43
CA ALA A 90 -16.13 -6.82 -11.01
C ALA A 90 -17.20 -5.72 -10.90
N SER A 91 -16.80 -4.45 -10.80
CA SER A 91 -17.74 -3.32 -10.68
C SER A 91 -18.15 -2.69 -12.02
N CYS A 92 -17.70 -3.24 -13.15
CA CYS A 92 -18.03 -2.74 -14.49
C CYS A 92 -18.87 -3.73 -15.32
N SER A 93 -19.40 -4.80 -14.71
CA SER A 93 -20.21 -5.82 -15.41
C SER A 93 -21.73 -5.71 -15.15
N HIS A 94 -22.21 -4.57 -14.69
CA HIS A 94 -23.65 -4.27 -14.70
C HIS A 94 -23.92 -3.07 -15.60
N THR A 95 -24.15 -3.37 -16.87
CA THR A 95 -24.99 -2.57 -17.76
C THR A 95 -26.08 -3.51 -18.28
N PRO A 96 -27.36 -3.19 -18.07
CA PRO A 96 -28.46 -3.96 -18.65
C PRO A 96 -28.46 -3.87 -20.18
#